data_AF-A0A6L8MU23-F1
#
_entry.id   AF-A0A6L8MU23-F1
#
_cell.length_a   1.000
_cell.length_b   1.000
_cell.length_c   1.000
_cell.angle_alpha   90.00
_cell.angle_beta   90.00
_cell.angle_gamma   90.00
#
_symmetry.space_group_name_H-M   'P 1'
#
loop_
_entity.id
_entity.type
_entity.pdbx_description
1 polymer ?
#
loop_
_entity_poly.entity_id
_entity_poly.type
_entity_poly.pdbx_seq_one_letter_code
_entity_poly.pdbx_strand_id
1 'polypeptide(L)'
;MIDQLKPGIPVELVEEPSNPHDSEAVAIFYQGTKLGYIPSDKNSLISRLIYFGHGDILEARIQMSNTENHPDRQFRVVVKLKDNRRQ
;
A
#
# COMPACT_ATOMS: atom_id res chain seq x y z
N MET A 1 7.10 7.88 16.21
CA MET A 1 6.33 7.56 14.97
C MET A 1 6.66 6.15 14.45
N ILE A 2 7.93 5.74 14.46
CA ILE A 2 8.36 4.43 13.93
C ILE A 2 7.99 3.24 14.85
N ASP A 3 8.00 3.39 16.19
CA ASP A 3 7.66 2.29 17.12
C ASP A 3 6.23 1.73 16.97
N GLN A 4 5.37 2.43 16.24
CA GLN A 4 4.01 2.00 15.97
C GLN A 4 3.87 1.19 14.68
N LEU A 5 4.87 1.16 13.79
CA LEU A 5 4.80 0.46 12.51
C LEU A 5 5.29 -0.99 12.68
N LYS A 6 4.54 -1.77 13.46
CA LYS A 6 4.81 -3.20 13.68
C LYS A 6 4.32 -4.04 12.50
N PRO A 7 4.97 -5.19 12.22
CA PRO A 7 4.46 -6.16 11.25
C PRO A 7 3.01 -6.57 11.53
N GLY A 8 2.22 -6.71 10.47
CA GLY A 8 0.81 -7.12 10.51
C GLY A 8 -0.21 -5.99 10.57
N ILE A 9 0.23 -4.75 10.80
CA ILE A 9 -0.64 -3.57 10.87
C ILE A 9 -1.24 -3.26 9.50
N PRO A 10 -2.56 -3.02 9.41
CA PRO A 10 -3.21 -2.65 8.17
C PRO A 10 -2.82 -1.25 7.72
N VAL A 11 -2.72 -1.07 6.41
CA VAL A 11 -2.50 0.22 5.75
C VAL A 11 -3.54 0.41 4.65
N GLU A 12 -3.76 1.66 4.29
CA GLU A 12 -4.72 2.06 3.27
C GLU A 12 -4.02 2.23 1.93
N LEU A 13 -4.69 1.79 0.86
CA LEU A 13 -4.27 2.02 -0.53
C LEU A 13 -5.19 3.07 -1.13
N VAL A 14 -4.60 4.14 -1.65
CA VAL A 14 -5.33 5.27 -2.23
C VAL A 14 -4.82 5.50 -3.65
N GLU A 15 -5.70 5.39 -4.64
CA GLU A 15 -5.33 5.73 -6.02
C GLU A 15 -5.21 7.25 -6.22
N GLU A 16 -4.25 7.66 -7.04
CA GLU A 16 -4.04 9.05 -7.44
C GLU A 16 -4.08 9.17 -8.98
N PRO A 17 -5.24 8.98 -9.64
CA PRO A 17 -5.33 8.95 -11.10
C PRO A 17 -4.98 10.30 -11.78
N SER A 18 -5.00 11.39 -11.02
CA SER A 18 -4.58 12.72 -11.46
C SER A 18 -3.09 13.01 -11.25
N ASN A 19 -2.30 12.02 -10.80
CA ASN A 19 -0.87 12.19 -10.61
C ASN A 19 -0.17 12.47 -11.95
N PRO A 20 0.56 13.58 -12.09
CA PRO A 20 1.12 14.02 -13.36
C PRO A 20 2.27 13.13 -13.87
N HIS A 21 2.85 12.29 -13.01
CA HIS A 21 3.95 11.42 -13.36
C HIS A 21 3.52 10.00 -13.70
N ASP A 22 2.46 9.51 -13.05
CA ASP A 22 1.98 8.14 -13.19
C ASP A 22 0.47 8.07 -12.89
N SER A 23 -0.35 7.89 -13.91
CA SER A 23 -1.80 7.78 -13.76
C SER A 23 -2.26 6.51 -13.02
N GLU A 24 -1.38 5.52 -12.84
CA GLU A 24 -1.65 4.30 -12.08
C GLU A 24 -1.04 4.38 -10.65
N ALA A 25 -0.62 5.57 -10.20
CA ALA A 25 -0.06 5.77 -8.88
C ALA A 25 -1.03 5.35 -7.77
N VAL A 26 -0.53 4.51 -6.85
CA VAL A 26 -1.26 4.08 -5.64
C VAL A 26 -0.43 4.43 -4.42
N ALA A 27 -0.90 5.39 -3.64
CA ALA A 27 -0.29 5.82 -2.39
C ALA A 27 -0.66 4.87 -1.25
N ILE A 28 0.28 4.70 -0.32
CA ILE A 28 0.11 3.89 0.88
C ILE A 28 0.01 4.84 2.08
N PHE A 29 -1.06 4.71 2.85
CA PHE A 29 -1.32 5.52 4.03
C PHE A 29 -1.41 4.68 5.32
N TYR A 30 -0.89 5.22 6.42
CA TYR A 30 -1.09 4.70 7.76
C TYR A 30 -1.57 5.83 8.68
N GLN A 31 -2.79 5.68 9.23
CA GLN A 31 -3.40 6.67 10.12
C GLN A 31 -3.32 8.11 9.56
N GLY A 32 -3.66 8.28 8.28
CA GLY A 32 -3.59 9.57 7.58
C GLY A 32 -2.18 10.06 7.21
N THR A 33 -1.13 9.34 7.58
CA THR A 33 0.26 9.63 7.18
C THR A 33 0.62 8.85 5.92
N LYS A 34 1.08 9.55 4.88
CA LYS A 34 1.57 8.93 3.64
C LYS A 34 2.92 8.25 3.90
N LEU A 35 2.99 6.94 3.68
CA LEU A 35 4.22 6.16 3.82
C LEU A 35 5.02 6.11 2.52
N GLY A 36 4.35 6.26 1.37
CA GLY A 36 4.97 6.23 0.05
C GLY A 36 4.01 5.75 -1.03
N TYR A 37 4.55 5.19 -2.09
CA TYR A 37 3.80 4.65 -3.23
C TYR A 37 4.12 3.17 -3.45
N ILE A 38 3.18 2.45 -4.06
CA ILE A 38 3.48 1.19 -4.71
C ILE A 38 4.42 1.47 -5.90
N PRO A 39 5.52 0.72 -6.06
CA PRO A 39 6.41 0.86 -7.21
C PRO A 39 5.65 0.78 -8.56
N SER A 40 6.03 1.62 -9.51
CA SER A 40 5.34 1.76 -10.81
C SER A 40 5.39 0.50 -11.67
N ASP A 41 6.35 -0.40 -11.44
CA ASP A 41 6.40 -1.73 -12.08
C ASP A 41 5.37 -2.73 -11.52
N LYS A 42 4.65 -2.36 -10.45
CA LYS A 42 3.74 -3.25 -9.70
C LYS A 42 2.37 -2.66 -9.41
N ASN A 43 2.15 -1.37 -9.67
CA ASN A 43 0.92 -0.68 -9.31
C ASN A 43 -0.24 -0.92 -10.28
N SER A 44 0.01 -1.22 -11.55
CA SER A 44 -1.01 -1.28 -12.61
C SER A 44 -2.24 -2.12 -12.27
N LEU A 45 -2.04 -3.37 -11.83
CA LEU A 45 -3.16 -4.26 -11.45
C LEU A 45 -3.93 -3.71 -10.24
N ILE A 46 -3.21 -3.18 -9.25
CA ILE A 46 -3.79 -2.67 -8.01
C ILE A 46 -4.60 -1.41 -8.30
N SER A 47 -4.05 -0.49 -9.07
CA SER A 47 -4.73 0.74 -9.52
C SER A 47 -6.03 0.39 -10.23
N ARG A 48 -6.01 -0.52 -11.21
CA ARG A 48 -7.23 -0.91 -11.94
C ARG A 48 -8.29 -1.53 -11.04
N LEU A 49 -7.89 -2.39 -10.11
CA LEU A 49 -8.83 -2.99 -9.17
C LEU A 49 -9.50 -1.91 -8.31
N ILE A 50 -8.75 -0.93 -7.81
CA ILE A 50 -9.32 0.17 -7.03
C ILE A 50 -10.24 1.02 -7.91
N TYR A 51 -9.77 1.44 -9.09
CA TYR A 51 -10.50 2.30 -10.03
C TYR A 51 -11.88 1.75 -10.43
N PHE A 52 -11.96 0.44 -10.66
CA PHE A 52 -13.22 -0.22 -11.03
C PHE A 52 -14.07 -0.67 -9.83
N GLY A 53 -13.77 -0.19 -8.61
CA GLY A 53 -14.58 -0.45 -7.42
C GLY A 53 -14.32 -1.82 -6.77
N HIS A 54 -13.21 -2.47 -7.10
CA HIS A 54 -12.75 -3.72 -6.47
C HIS A 54 -11.68 -3.48 -5.40
N GLY A 55 -11.54 -2.26 -4.86
CA GLY A 55 -10.58 -2.00 -3.78
C GLY A 55 -10.80 -2.89 -2.55
N ASP A 56 -12.05 -3.24 -2.26
CA ASP A 56 -12.43 -4.01 -1.07
C ASP A 56 -11.93 -5.46 -1.06
N ILE A 57 -11.50 -6.02 -2.20
CA ILE A 57 -10.89 -7.36 -2.22
C ILE A 57 -9.40 -7.34 -1.88
N LEU A 58 -8.80 -6.16 -1.71
CA LEU A 58 -7.39 -6.01 -1.38
C LEU A 58 -7.21 -5.80 0.13
N GLU A 59 -6.20 -6.44 0.70
CA GLU A 59 -5.66 -6.08 2.00
C GLU A 59 -4.17 -5.72 1.88
N ALA A 60 -3.77 -4.62 2.51
CA ALA A 60 -2.38 -4.19 2.57
C ALA A 60 -1.93 -4.13 4.03
N ARG A 61 -0.74 -4.67 4.31
CA ARG A 61 -0.19 -4.72 5.67
C ARG A 61 1.31 -4.44 5.69
N ILE A 62 1.78 -3.84 6.77
CA ILE A 62 3.21 -3.70 7.04
C ILE A 62 3.81 -5.09 7.25
N GLN A 63 4.82 -5.45 6.47
CA GLN A 63 5.59 -6.68 6.63
C GLN A 63 6.83 -6.46 7.50
N MET A 64 7.49 -5.32 7.34
CA MET A 64 8.69 -4.97 8.10
C MET A 64 8.82 -3.46 8.20
N SER A 65 9.25 -2.98 9.35
CA SER A 65 9.84 -1.66 9.53
C SER A 65 11.32 -1.86 9.85
N ASN A 66 12.20 -1.20 9.12
CA ASN A 66 13.62 -1.17 9.44
C ASN A 66 14.09 0.28 9.49
N THR A 67 14.20 0.81 10.69
CA THR A 67 14.64 2.19 10.94
C THR A 67 16.14 2.41 10.81
N GLU A 68 16.93 1.34 10.79
CA GLU A 68 18.39 1.43 10.87
C GLU A 68 19.06 1.62 9.51
N ASN A 69 18.34 1.36 8.41
CA ASN A 69 18.89 1.44 7.05
C ASN A 69 18.25 2.59 6.26
N HIS A 70 19.02 3.11 5.28
CA HIS A 70 18.73 4.21 4.35
C HIS A 70 17.23 4.55 4.13
N PRO A 71 16.85 5.85 4.06
CA PRO A 71 15.45 6.32 4.08
C PRO A 71 14.51 5.66 3.07
N ASP A 72 15.06 5.20 1.95
CA ASP A 72 14.41 4.49 0.86
C ASP A 72 14.02 3.02 1.15
N ARG A 73 14.40 2.45 2.30
CA ARG A 73 14.08 1.06 2.69
C ARG A 73 13.43 0.91 4.06
N GLN A 74 12.83 1.99 4.57
CA GLN A 74 12.32 2.01 5.94
C GLN A 74 11.13 1.07 6.17
N PHE A 75 10.32 0.77 5.13
CA PHE A 75 9.12 -0.05 5.28
C PHE A 75 8.92 -1.01 4.10
N ARG A 76 8.46 -2.23 4.41
CA ARG A 76 7.91 -3.16 3.42
C ARG A 76 6.41 -3.33 3.67
N VAL A 77 5.64 -3.22 2.60
CA VAL A 77 4.20 -3.47 2.61
C VAL A 77 3.92 -4.66 1.71
N VAL A 78 3.05 -5.57 2.18
CA VAL A 78 2.51 -6.66 1.38
C VAL A 78 1.08 -6.34 1.03
N VAL A 79 0.73 -6.46 -0.25
CA VAL A 79 -0.65 -6.38 -0.74
C VAL A 79 -1.10 -7.79 -1.11
N LYS A 80 -2.28 -8.20 -0.65
CA LYS A 80 -2.87 -9.53 -0.90
C LYS A 80 -4.34 -9.40 -1.26
N LEU A 81 -4.87 -10.43 -1.89
CA LEU A 81 -6.32 -10.61 -2.00
C LEU A 81 -6.88 -11.14 -0.68
N LYS A 82 -8.00 -10.58 -0.23
CA LYS A 82 -8.77 -11.12 0.89
C LYS A 82 -9.30 -12.50 0.52
N ASP A 83 -9.09 -13.48 1.41
CA ASP A 83 -9.62 -14.82 1.21
C ASP A 83 -11.09 -14.88 1.67
N ASN A 84 -12.01 -14.77 0.72
CA ASN A 84 -13.45 -14.83 0.97
C ASN A 84 -14.04 -16.24 0.83
N ARG A 85 -13.22 -17.30 0.62
CA ARG A 85 -13.73 -18.68 0.43
C ARG A 85 -14.29 -19.32 1.70
N ARG A 86 -14.11 -18.68 2.86
CA ARG A 86 -14.53 -19.19 4.17
C ARG A 86 -15.54 -18.28 4.88
N GLN A 87 -16.11 -17.30 4.17
CA GLN A 87 -17.23 -16.50 4.68
C GLN A 87 -18.56 -17.19 4.39
#